data_AF-A0AAE1P617-F1
#
_entry.id   AF-A0AAE1P617-F1
#
_cell.length_a   1.000
_cell.length_b   1.000
_cell.length_c   1.000
_cell.angle_alpha   90.00
_cell.angle_beta   90.00
_cell.angle_gamma   90.00
#
_symmetry.space_group_name_H-M   'P 1'
#
loop_
_entity.id
_entity.type
_entity.pdbx_description
1 polymer ?
#
loop_
_entity_poly.entity_id
_entity_poly.type
_entity_poly.pdbx_seq_one_letter_code
_entity_poly.pdbx_strand_id
1 'polypeptide(L)' 'MAARYKHVAVTGPPGVGKTTLVEKVVKALQLRGSPCSGFYTREVREAGRRSGFDVLTLTGQCAVLARVK' A
#
# COMPACT_ATOMS: atom_id res chain seq x y z
N MET A 1 -16.26 -20.79 -14.39
CA MET A 1 -17.14 -19.74 -13.83
C MET A 1 -16.25 -18.61 -13.33
N ALA A 2 -16.24 -17.45 -13.99
CA ALA A 2 -15.40 -16.33 -13.56
C ALA A 2 -16.00 -15.72 -12.28
N ALA A 3 -15.22 -15.72 -11.19
CA ALA A 3 -15.64 -15.06 -9.96
C ALA A 3 -15.81 -13.55 -10.22
N ARG A 4 -16.97 -13.01 -9.87
CA ARG A 4 -17.28 -11.59 -10.02
C ARG A 4 -16.80 -10.85 -8.76
N TYR A 5 -15.63 -10.24 -8.82
CA TYR A 5 -15.09 -9.46 -7.71
C TYR A 5 -15.69 -8.04 -7.72
N LYS A 6 -16.01 -7.50 -6.53
CA LYS A 6 -16.33 -6.08 -6.38
C LYS A 6 -15.03 -5.31 -6.19
N HIS A 7 -14.80 -4.31 -7.04
CA HIS A 7 -13.67 -3.39 -6.87
C HIS A 7 -14.04 -2.29 -5.88
N VAL A 8 -13.12 -2.00 -4.95
CA VAL A 8 -13.29 -0.94 -3.94
C VAL A 8 -12.16 0.07 -4.13
N ALA A 9 -12.51 1.34 -4.25
CA ALA A 9 -11.57 2.44 -4.30
C ALA A 9 -11.69 3.29 -3.01
N VAL A 10 -10.57 3.60 -2.38
CA VAL A 10 -10.50 4.46 -1.20
C VAL A 10 -9.91 5.81 -1.60
N THR A 11 -10.63 6.89 -1.34
CA THR A 11 -10.24 8.26 -1.71
C THR A 11 -10.16 9.17 -0.48
N GLY A 12 -9.57 10.35 -0.65
CA GLY A 12 -9.46 11.37 0.40
C GLY A 12 -8.18 12.19 0.28
N PRO A 13 -8.05 13.28 1.07
CA PRO A 13 -6.88 14.16 1.02
C PRO A 13 -5.54 13.45 1.28
N PRO A 14 -4.41 13.98 0.78
CA PRO A 14 -3.07 13.50 1.17
C PRO A 14 -2.91 13.49 2.70
N GLY A 15 -2.21 12.49 3.25
CA GLY A 15 -1.97 12.40 4.70
C GLY A 15 -3.15 11.91 5.57
N VAL A 16 -4.34 11.69 5.01
CA VAL A 16 -5.53 11.24 5.77
C VAL A 16 -5.46 9.80 6.32
N GLY A 17 -4.38 9.05 6.01
CA GLY A 17 -4.20 7.68 6.50
C GLY A 17 -4.71 6.56 5.58
N LYS A 18 -4.91 6.81 4.29
CA LYS A 18 -5.34 5.78 3.31
C LYS A 18 -4.43 4.56 3.28
N THR A 19 -3.11 4.77 3.23
CA THR A 19 -2.12 3.67 3.27
C THR A 19 -2.23 2.88 4.58
N THR A 20 -2.37 3.58 5.71
CA THR A 20 -2.56 2.96 7.03
C THR A 20 -3.86 2.13 7.10
N LEU A 21 -4.95 2.58 6.44
CA LEU A 21 -6.18 1.79 6.34
C LEU A 21 -5.92 0.48 5.58
N VAL A 22 -5.27 0.55 4.42
CA VAL A 22 -4.95 -0.63 3.60
C VAL A 22 -4.09 -1.62 4.39
N GLU A 23 -3.04 -1.14 5.07
CA GLU A 23 -2.17 -1.97 5.92
C GLU A 23 -2.97 -2.69 7.02
N LYS A 24 -3.88 -2.00 7.71
CA LYS A 24 -4.74 -2.58 8.75
C LYS A 24 -5.68 -3.64 8.20
N VAL A 25 -6.29 -3.39 7.03
CA VAL A 25 -7.19 -4.36 6.37
C VAL A 25 -6.42 -5.61 5.98
N VAL A 26 -5.25 -5.46 5.35
CA VAL A 26 -4.40 -6.60 4.99
C VAL A 26 -4.03 -7.42 6.23
N LYS A 27 -3.57 -6.76 7.30
CA LYS A 27 -3.23 -7.44 8.56
C LYS A 27 -4.43 -8.21 9.13
N ALA A 28 -5.62 -7.61 9.12
CA ALA A 28 -6.85 -8.27 9.59
C ALA A 28 -7.23 -9.48 8.73
N LEU A 29 -7.07 -9.41 7.40
CA LEU A 29 -7.33 -10.53 6.49
C LEU A 29 -6.32 -11.67 6.69
N GLN A 30 -5.04 -11.35 6.83
CA GLN A 30 -3.99 -12.32 7.11
C GLN A 30 -4.23 -13.05 8.44
N LEU A 31 -4.61 -12.32 9.51
CA LEU A 31 -4.96 -12.92 10.80
C LEU A 31 -6.16 -13.87 10.72
N ARG A 32 -7.04 -13.70 9.73
CA ARG A 32 -8.17 -14.59 9.45
C ARG A 32 -7.83 -15.72 8.49
N GLY A 33 -6.56 -15.88 8.12
CA GLY A 33 -6.10 -16.91 7.18
C GLY A 33 -6.49 -16.65 5.72
N SER A 34 -6.91 -15.44 5.37
CA SER A 34 -7.25 -15.09 3.98
C SER A 34 -5.98 -14.70 3.20
N PRO A 35 -5.67 -15.39 2.08
CA PRO A 35 -4.49 -15.06 1.28
C PRO A 35 -4.63 -13.66 0.69
N CYS A 36 -3.59 -12.84 0.88
CA CYS A 36 -3.52 -11.47 0.37
C CYS A 36 -2.27 -11.32 -0.50
N SER A 37 -2.40 -10.69 -1.66
CA SER A 37 -1.29 -10.36 -2.55
C SER A 37 -1.43 -8.94 -3.07
N GLY A 38 -0.31 -8.37 -3.53
CA GLY A 38 -0.24 -7.00 -4.02
C GLY A 38 0.81 -6.17 -3.32
N PHE A 39 0.66 -4.85 -3.42
CA PHE A 39 1.62 -3.88 -2.90
C PHE A 39 0.94 -2.56 -2.52
N TYR A 40 1.65 -1.76 -1.75
CA TYR A 40 1.32 -0.37 -1.45
C TYR A 40 2.57 0.51 -1.60
N THR A 41 2.35 1.82 -1.74
CA THR A 41 3.45 2.78 -1.87
C THR A 41 3.72 3.48 -0.54
N ARG A 42 4.99 3.62 -0.18
CA ARG A 42 5.43 4.42 0.97
C ARG A 42 6.09 5.70 0.47
N GLU A 43 5.66 6.83 1.00
CA GLU A 43 6.33 8.12 0.77
C GLU A 43 7.71 8.10 1.42
N VAL A 44 8.74 8.43 0.64
CA VAL A 44 10.12 8.57 1.12
C VAL A 44 10.42 10.05 1.27
N ARG A 45 10.93 10.42 2.45
CA ARG A 45 11.32 11.80 2.77
C ARG A 45 12.76 11.83 3.27
N GLU A 46 13.54 12.74 2.72
CA GLU A 46 14.94 13.00 3.06
C GLU A 46 15.08 14.48 3.42
N ALA A 47 15.76 14.78 4.53
CA ALA A 47 15.90 16.15 5.05
C ALA A 47 14.58 16.95 5.10
N GLY A 48 13.46 16.28 5.44
CA GLY A 48 12.13 16.89 5.56
C GLY A 48 11.37 17.10 4.23
N ARG A 49 12.03 16.88 3.08
CA ARG A 49 11.43 16.99 1.74
C ARG A 49 11.05 15.63 1.19
N ARG A 50 9.99 15.57 0.39
CA ARG A 50 9.60 14.33 -0.31
C ARG A 50 10.63 14.02 -1.40
N SER A 51 11.39 12.94 -1.25
CA SER A 51 12.37 12.46 -2.24
C SER A 51 11.76 11.44 -3.20
N GLY A 52 10.62 10.82 -2.85
CA GLY A 52 9.97 9.87 -3.75
C GLY A 52 8.98 8.91 -3.11
N PHE A 53 8.84 7.76 -3.76
CA PHE A 53 8.03 6.64 -3.33
C PHE A 53 8.76 5.31 -3.54
N ASP A 54 8.63 4.43 -2.56
CA ASP A 54 8.98 3.03 -2.67
C ASP A 54 7.70 2.18 -2.79
N VAL A 55 7.78 1.05 -3.47
CA VAL A 55 6.77 -0.02 -3.48
C VAL A 55 7.13 -1.03 -2.40
N LEU A 56 6.18 -1.35 -1.53
CA LEU A 56 6.28 -2.44 -0.56
C LEU A 56 5.21 -3.48 -0.88
N THR A 57 5.65 -4.69 -1.11
CA THR A 57 4.76 -5.84 -1.31
C THR A 57 4.25 -6.38 0.03
N LEU A 58 3.12 -7.09 0.00
CA LEU A 58 2.58 -7.72 1.21
C LEU A 58 3.44 -8.90 1.72
N THR A 59 4.43 -9.33 0.93
CA THR A 59 5.44 -10.34 1.29
C THR A 59 6.72 -9.74 1.85
N GLY A 60 6.78 -8.41 2.03
CA GLY A 60 7.91 -7.71 2.64
C GLY A 60 9.02 -7.28 1.69
N GLN A 61 8.89 -7.52 0.38
CA GLN A 61 9.83 -7.02 -0.62
C GLN A 61 9.62 -5.53 -0.86
N CYS A 62 10.72 -4.79 -1.02
CA CYS A 62 10.72 -3.35 -1.27
C CYS A 62 11.50 -3.02 -2.55
N ALA A 63 11.00 -2.08 -3.34
CA ALA A 63 11.69 -1.57 -4.53
C ALA A 63 11.42 -0.07 -4.71
N VAL A 64 12.32 0.63 -5.39
CA VAL A 64 12.12 2.03 -5.75
C VAL A 64 11.03 2.13 -6.83
N LEU A 65 10.03 2.98 -6.61
CA LEU A 65 9.00 3.27 -7.62
C LEU A 65 9.32 4.56 -8.39
N ALA A 66 9.53 5.65 -7.65
CA ALA A 66 9.80 6.95 -8.23
C ALA A 66 10.61 7.77 -7.23
N ARG A 67 11.87 8.08 -7.54
CA ARG A 67 12.73 8.96 -6.74
C ARG A 67 13.23 10.10 -7.60
N VAL A 68 13.32 11.29 -6.99
CA VAL A 68 13.99 12.44 -7.57
C VAL A 68 15.47 12.32 -7.18
N LYS A 69 16.38 12.45 -8.15
CA LYS A 69 17.82 12.54 -7.88
C LYS A 69 18.17 13.86 -7.19
#